data_AF-A0A9X0CZ59-F1
#
_entry.id   AF-A0A9X0CZ59-F1
#
_cell.length_a   1.000
_cell.length_b   1.000
_cell.length_c   1.000
_cell.angle_alpha   90.00
_cell.angle_beta   90.00
_cell.angle_gamma   90.00
#
_symmetry.space_group_name_H-M   'P 1'
#
loop_
_entity.id
_entity.type
_entity.pdbx_description
1 polymer ?
#
loop_
_entity_poly.entity_id
_entity_poly.type
_entity_poly.pdbx_seq_one_letter_code
_entity_poly.pdbx_strand_id
1 'polypeptide(L)'
;MATVDMKFVLIFALLVYTNYCLGNTTGAASKNVSAASCNPININVHGNQGIKGEKGERGDSGTSCECNLQDPNKPSAHIEAVNKQAVTYQDNNVIKDWSITAPYSHLAGGMKYHDGKLTVPIPGRYYIYAQLYYHSNGRVYVDVNNNPITMIQPKTSGGGPDGALYAGGVFILKAGDVITLRANNYPSATRIYMYSFHSYFGAYLI
;
A
#
# COMPACT_ATOMS: atom_id res chain seq x y z
N MET A 1 -6.72 58.51 2.78
CA MET A 1 -6.27 57.37 3.61
C MET A 1 -7.49 56.77 4.25
N ALA A 2 -7.95 55.64 3.71
CA ALA A 2 -9.14 54.94 4.20
C ALA A 2 -8.70 53.87 5.19
N THR A 3 -9.16 53.99 6.43
CA THR A 3 -9.10 52.97 7.48
C THR A 3 -10.16 51.91 7.20
N VAL A 4 -9.74 50.69 6.91
CA VAL A 4 -10.65 49.54 6.79
C VAL A 4 -10.59 48.76 8.10
N ASP A 5 -11.72 48.82 8.80
CA ASP A 5 -12.03 48.20 10.08
C ASP A 5 -12.25 46.68 9.87
N MET A 6 -11.37 45.85 10.43
CA MET A 6 -11.34 44.40 10.18
C MET A 6 -12.17 43.69 11.26
N LYS A 7 -13.46 43.49 10.98
CA LYS A 7 -14.38 42.77 11.86
C LYS A 7 -14.00 41.29 11.96
N PHE A 8 -13.50 40.89 13.12
CA PHE A 8 -13.34 39.49 13.52
C PHE A 8 -14.72 38.83 13.67
N VAL A 9 -15.00 37.81 12.85
CA VAL A 9 -16.13 36.90 13.04
C VAL A 9 -15.56 35.54 13.45
N LEU A 10 -15.58 35.27 14.76
CA LEU A 10 -15.28 33.97 15.34
C LEU A 10 -16.54 33.09 15.28
N ILE A 11 -16.54 32.06 14.46
CA ILE A 11 -17.58 31.01 14.46
C ILE A 11 -17.06 29.84 15.28
N PHE A 12 -17.57 29.70 16.50
CA PHE A 12 -17.45 28.49 17.31
C PHE A 12 -18.59 27.54 16.93
N ALA A 13 -18.27 26.37 16.34
CA ALA A 13 -19.22 25.28 16.22
C ALA A 13 -18.97 24.27 17.36
N LEU A 14 -19.93 24.20 18.29
CA LEU A 14 -20.01 23.17 19.34
C LEU A 14 -20.27 21.80 18.70
N LEU A 15 -19.42 20.82 19.02
CA LEU A 15 -19.70 19.39 18.81
C LEU A 15 -20.37 18.85 20.07
N VAL A 16 -21.67 18.54 20.00
CA VAL A 16 -22.38 17.83 21.07
C VAL A 16 -22.23 16.33 20.83
N TYR A 17 -21.62 15.69 21.82
CA TYR A 17 -21.43 14.25 21.97
C TYR A 17 -22.73 13.60 22.46
N THR A 18 -23.24 12.57 21.78
CA THR A 18 -24.13 11.46 22.25
C THR A 18 -24.47 10.62 21.01
N ASN A 19 -24.56 9.29 20.97
CA ASN A 19 -24.45 8.18 21.91
C ASN A 19 -23.95 6.95 21.14
N TYR A 20 -23.20 6.09 21.82
CA TYR A 20 -22.86 4.74 21.39
C TYR A 20 -24.12 3.88 21.21
N CYS A 21 -24.26 3.21 20.05
CA CYS A 21 -25.03 1.98 19.90
C CYS A 21 -24.25 1.05 18.96
N LEU A 22 -23.54 0.08 19.55
CA LEU A 22 -23.04 -1.10 18.84
C LEU A 22 -24.22 -2.07 18.68
N GLY A 23 -24.59 -2.37 17.45
CA GLY A 23 -25.53 -3.43 17.10
C GLY A 23 -25.20 -3.93 15.69
N ASN A 24 -24.60 -5.11 15.61
CA ASN A 24 -24.24 -5.75 14.35
C ASN A 24 -25.46 -6.36 13.64
N THR A 25 -25.50 -6.11 12.32
CA THR A 25 -26.04 -6.93 11.22
C THR A 25 -27.52 -7.38 11.20
N THR A 26 -28.20 -6.85 10.18
CA THR A 26 -29.12 -7.51 9.21
C THR A 26 -30.40 -8.20 9.69
N GLY A 27 -31.53 -7.76 9.12
CA GLY A 27 -32.72 -8.61 8.97
C GLY A 27 -34.01 -7.80 8.82
N ALA A 28 -34.48 -7.66 7.58
CA ALA A 28 -35.79 -7.08 7.27
C ALA A 28 -36.93 -8.02 7.69
N ALA A 29 -37.91 -7.51 8.46
CA ALA A 29 -39.35 -7.70 8.27
C ALA A 29 -40.14 -6.99 9.39
N SER A 30 -41.23 -6.33 9.00
CA SER A 30 -41.98 -5.33 9.77
C SER A 30 -42.93 -5.88 10.84
N LYS A 31 -42.97 -5.18 12.00
CA LYS A 31 -44.12 -4.71 12.84
C LYS A 31 -45.30 -5.68 13.08
N ASN A 32 -45.87 -5.85 14.27
CA ASN A 32 -45.93 -5.05 15.50
C ASN A 32 -46.21 -5.98 16.71
N VAL A 33 -45.77 -5.53 17.88
CA VAL A 33 -45.78 -6.20 19.19
C VAL A 33 -47.15 -6.10 19.88
N SER A 34 -47.55 -7.13 20.62
CA SER A 34 -48.22 -6.93 21.92
C SER A 34 -47.67 -7.91 22.96
N ALA A 35 -47.47 -7.40 24.17
CA ALA A 35 -46.72 -8.01 25.25
C ALA A 35 -47.60 -8.94 26.10
N ALA A 36 -47.09 -10.14 26.39
CA ALA A 36 -47.52 -10.95 27.51
C ALA A 36 -46.29 -11.48 28.25
N SER A 37 -46.32 -11.27 29.57
CA SER A 37 -45.37 -11.76 30.56
C SER A 37 -45.12 -13.26 30.41
N CYS A 38 -43.87 -13.64 30.18
CA CYS A 38 -43.40 -15.00 30.39
C CYS A 38 -42.23 -14.94 31.37
N ASN A 39 -42.50 -15.21 32.65
CA ASN A 39 -41.44 -15.75 33.50
C ASN A 39 -40.99 -17.07 32.86
N PRO A 40 -39.69 -17.26 32.55
CA PRO A 40 -39.24 -18.46 31.89
C PRO A 40 -39.44 -19.68 32.81
N ILE A 41 -40.09 -20.70 32.28
CA ILE A 41 -40.14 -22.04 32.86
C ILE A 41 -38.70 -22.57 32.83
N ASN A 42 -38.13 -22.85 34.01
CA ASN A 42 -36.82 -23.49 34.12
C ASN A 42 -36.96 -24.97 33.73
N ILE A 43 -36.87 -25.28 32.43
CA ILE A 43 -36.70 -26.66 31.97
C ILE A 43 -35.21 -26.96 32.01
N ASN A 44 -34.79 -27.63 33.08
CA ASN A 44 -33.42 -28.10 33.22
C ASN A 44 -33.24 -29.36 32.36
N VAL A 45 -32.98 -29.18 31.06
CA VAL A 45 -32.64 -30.29 30.16
C VAL A 45 -31.17 -30.65 30.38
N HIS A 46 -30.91 -31.61 31.27
CA HIS A 46 -29.61 -32.26 31.33
C HIS A 46 -29.46 -33.22 30.15
N GLY A 47 -29.05 -32.67 29.01
CA GLY A 47 -28.48 -33.46 27.92
C GLY A 47 -27.06 -33.86 28.30
N ASN A 48 -26.78 -35.16 28.37
CA ASN A 48 -25.42 -35.64 28.49
C ASN A 48 -24.59 -35.13 27.30
N GLN A 49 -23.40 -34.61 27.58
CA GLN A 49 -22.50 -34.09 26.55
C GLN A 49 -22.19 -35.20 25.55
N GLY A 50 -22.49 -34.95 24.26
CA GLY A 50 -22.26 -35.92 23.20
C GLY A 50 -20.78 -36.32 23.11
N ILE A 51 -20.54 -37.58 22.73
CA ILE A 51 -19.19 -38.14 22.61
C ILE A 51 -18.41 -37.31 21.59
N LYS A 52 -17.25 -36.79 21.99
CA LYS A 52 -16.37 -36.02 21.11
C LYS A 52 -15.91 -36.91 19.97
N GLY A 53 -16.17 -36.49 18.72
CA GLY A 53 -15.72 -37.20 17.54
C GLY A 53 -14.19 -37.31 17.48
N GLU A 54 -13.69 -38.39 16.89
CA GLU A 54 -12.26 -38.62 16.74
C GLU A 54 -11.61 -37.56 15.86
N LYS A 55 -10.34 -37.27 16.15
CA LYS A 55 -9.55 -36.34 15.34
C LYS A 55 -9.32 -36.97 13.97
N GLY A 56 -9.75 -36.28 12.91
CA GLY A 56 -9.52 -36.73 11.53
C GLY A 56 -8.04 -36.96 11.24
N GLU A 57 -7.77 -37.91 10.34
CA GLU A 57 -6.41 -38.24 9.92
C GLU A 57 -5.70 -37.02 9.31
N ARG A 58 -4.39 -36.96 9.51
CA ARG A 58 -3.56 -35.92 8.89
C ARG A 58 -3.51 -36.21 7.40
N GLY A 59 -3.94 -35.25 6.59
CA GLY A 59 -3.84 -35.35 5.13
C GLY A 59 -2.40 -35.57 4.68
N ASP A 60 -2.24 -36.24 3.55
CA ASP A 60 -0.93 -36.54 2.96
C ASP A 60 -0.08 -35.28 2.79
N SER A 61 1.23 -35.42 3.00
CA SER A 61 2.17 -34.32 2.75
C SER A 61 2.26 -34.14 1.23
N GLY A 62 1.99 -32.91 0.77
CA GLY A 62 2.07 -32.61 -0.66
C GLY A 62 3.45 -32.94 -1.23
N THR A 63 3.49 -33.51 -2.44
CA THR A 63 4.73 -33.79 -3.16
C THR A 63 5.49 -32.48 -3.37
N SER A 64 6.78 -32.45 -2.98
CA SER A 64 7.67 -31.33 -3.29
C SER A 64 7.82 -31.25 -4.80
N CYS A 65 7.06 -30.38 -5.46
CA CYS A 65 7.39 -30.00 -6.82
C CYS A 65 8.67 -29.14 -6.74
N GLU A 66 9.68 -29.48 -7.56
CA GLU A 66 10.60 -28.47 -8.10
C GLU A 66 9.80 -27.56 -9.04
N CYS A 67 8.81 -26.85 -8.48
CA CYS A 67 8.19 -25.75 -9.16
C CYS A 67 9.28 -24.67 -9.21
N ASN A 68 9.82 -24.38 -10.40
CA ASN A 68 10.51 -23.11 -10.59
C ASN A 68 9.52 -22.02 -10.18
N LEU A 69 9.70 -21.45 -8.98
CA LEU A 69 8.75 -20.53 -8.35
C LEU A 69 8.45 -19.32 -9.24
N GLN A 70 9.32 -19.03 -10.21
CA GLN A 70 9.08 -18.12 -11.32
C GLN A 70 9.71 -18.68 -12.60
N ASP A 71 9.01 -18.54 -13.73
CA ASP A 71 9.60 -18.70 -15.06
C ASP A 71 10.67 -17.60 -15.24
N PRO A 72 11.97 -17.94 -15.42
CA PRO A 72 13.03 -16.94 -15.56
C PRO A 72 12.85 -16.05 -16.80
N ASN A 73 12.01 -16.48 -17.76
CA ASN A 73 11.66 -15.70 -18.95
C ASN A 73 10.51 -14.74 -18.71
N LYS A 74 9.78 -14.86 -17.59
CA LYS A 74 8.70 -13.94 -17.26
C LYS A 74 9.29 -12.61 -16.77
N PRO A 75 9.01 -11.48 -17.44
CA PRO A 75 9.58 -10.18 -17.07
C PRO A 75 9.27 -9.82 -15.62
N SER A 76 10.32 -9.62 -14.84
CA SER A 76 10.21 -9.07 -13.49
C SER A 76 11.48 -8.34 -13.08
N ALA A 77 11.32 -7.34 -12.23
CA ALA A 77 12.41 -6.62 -11.63
C ALA A 77 12.03 -6.20 -10.21
N HIS A 78 13.00 -6.32 -9.31
CA HIS A 78 13.01 -5.70 -7.99
C HIS A 78 14.36 -4.99 -7.86
N ILE A 79 14.37 -3.72 -7.50
CA ILE A 79 15.60 -2.95 -7.38
C ILE A 79 15.59 -2.18 -6.06
N GLU A 80 16.49 -2.54 -5.17
CA GLU A 80 16.69 -1.90 -3.88
C GLU A 80 17.54 -0.63 -3.99
N ALA A 81 17.37 0.27 -3.04
CA ALA A 81 18.19 1.47 -2.94
C ALA A 81 19.67 1.14 -2.64
N VAL A 82 20.59 1.98 -3.14
CA VAL A 82 21.98 1.97 -2.67
C VAL A 82 22.04 2.43 -1.21
N ASN A 83 23.07 1.99 -0.47
CA ASN A 83 23.30 2.47 0.89
C ASN A 83 23.82 3.92 0.90
N LYS A 84 22.90 4.88 0.93
CA LYS A 84 23.17 6.32 1.07
C LYS A 84 22.48 6.96 2.26
N GLN A 85 21.65 6.21 2.99
CA GLN A 85 20.82 6.70 4.09
C GLN A 85 19.95 7.89 3.64
N ALA A 86 19.77 8.92 4.46
CA ALA A 86 18.89 10.04 4.13
C ALA A 86 19.46 10.93 3.01
N VAL A 87 18.81 10.92 1.84
CA VAL A 87 19.14 11.75 0.67
C VAL A 87 18.01 12.74 0.40
N THR A 88 18.36 14.00 0.11
CA THR A 88 17.41 15.00 -0.38
C THR A 88 17.51 15.13 -1.89
N TYR A 89 16.40 14.96 -2.59
CA TYR A 89 16.32 15.06 -4.04
C TYR A 89 15.87 16.45 -4.49
N GLN A 90 16.42 16.89 -5.63
CA GLN A 90 15.97 18.12 -6.29
C GLN A 90 14.62 17.89 -6.98
N ASP A 91 13.86 18.97 -7.14
CA ASP A 91 12.54 18.90 -7.76
C ASP A 91 12.65 18.41 -9.20
N ASN A 92 11.71 17.54 -9.60
CA ASN A 92 11.63 16.91 -10.93
C ASN A 92 12.84 16.06 -11.35
N ASN A 93 13.77 15.74 -10.45
CA ASN A 93 14.85 14.81 -10.76
C ASN A 93 14.39 13.36 -10.64
N VAL A 94 14.83 12.54 -11.60
CA VAL A 94 14.74 11.08 -11.51
C VAL A 94 15.66 10.60 -10.38
N ILE A 95 15.14 9.77 -9.50
CA ILE A 95 15.90 9.08 -8.45
C ILE A 95 16.71 7.98 -9.13
N LYS A 96 18.03 8.00 -8.94
CA LYS A 96 19.00 7.11 -9.59
C LYS A 96 19.74 6.20 -8.62
N ASP A 97 19.50 6.39 -7.32
CA ASP A 97 20.18 5.73 -6.22
C ASP A 97 19.67 4.31 -5.99
N TRP A 98 19.65 3.50 -7.05
CA TRP A 98 19.20 2.11 -7.05
C TRP A 98 20.35 1.18 -7.40
N SER A 99 20.34 0.00 -6.80
CA SER A 99 21.39 -1.00 -6.92
C SER A 99 20.82 -2.30 -7.48
N ILE A 100 21.29 -2.72 -8.65
CA ILE A 100 20.97 -4.05 -9.21
C ILE A 100 21.82 -5.17 -8.59
N THR A 101 22.77 -4.84 -7.72
CA THR A 101 23.64 -5.79 -7.02
C THR A 101 23.32 -5.90 -5.53
N ALA A 102 22.28 -5.22 -5.05
CA ALA A 102 21.81 -5.39 -3.68
C ALA A 102 21.23 -6.82 -3.48
N PRO A 103 21.26 -7.35 -2.24
CA PRO A 103 20.99 -8.78 -1.99
C PRO A 103 19.67 -9.32 -2.54
N TYR A 104 18.62 -8.49 -2.58
CA TYR A 104 17.29 -8.89 -3.06
C TYR A 104 16.93 -8.27 -4.41
N SER A 105 17.85 -7.53 -5.03
CA SER A 105 17.63 -6.99 -6.36
C SER A 105 17.75 -8.07 -7.43
N HIS A 106 16.87 -8.01 -8.43
CA HIS A 106 16.95 -8.87 -9.60
C HIS A 106 16.38 -8.20 -10.85
N LEU A 107 16.83 -8.69 -12.00
CA LEU A 107 16.26 -8.42 -13.31
C LEU A 107 16.07 -9.77 -14.00
N ALA A 108 14.85 -10.04 -14.47
CA ALA A 108 14.49 -11.29 -15.14
C ALA A 108 13.63 -11.02 -16.39
N GLY A 109 13.51 -12.02 -17.26
CA GLY A 109 12.69 -11.95 -18.46
C GLY A 109 12.99 -10.79 -19.40
N GLY A 110 14.24 -10.32 -19.43
CA GLY A 110 14.68 -9.23 -20.32
C GLY A 110 14.47 -7.81 -19.79
N MET A 111 13.99 -7.63 -18.55
CA MET A 111 13.94 -6.31 -17.90
C MET A 111 15.34 -5.70 -17.84
N LYS A 112 15.46 -4.41 -18.17
CA LYS A 112 16.74 -3.69 -18.14
C LYS A 112 16.66 -2.50 -17.20
N TYR A 113 17.72 -2.26 -16.46
CA TYR A 113 17.85 -1.07 -15.63
C TYR A 113 19.12 -0.29 -15.99
N HIS A 114 18.99 1.02 -16.14
CA HIS A 114 20.12 1.94 -16.27
C HIS A 114 19.74 3.36 -15.84
N ASP A 115 20.57 3.99 -15.00
CA ASP A 115 20.44 5.43 -14.67
C ASP A 115 19.03 5.85 -14.18
N GLY A 116 18.44 5.08 -13.26
CA GLY A 116 17.10 5.33 -12.71
C GLY A 116 15.93 4.90 -13.60
N LYS A 117 16.21 4.26 -14.75
CA LYS A 117 15.22 3.85 -15.74
C LYS A 117 15.10 2.34 -15.80
N LEU A 118 13.89 1.83 -15.55
CA LEU A 118 13.55 0.41 -15.72
C LEU A 118 12.77 0.23 -17.03
N THR A 119 13.35 -0.48 -17.99
CA THR A 119 12.78 -0.66 -19.34
C THR A 119 12.09 -2.01 -19.47
N VAL A 120 10.87 -1.96 -20.00
CA VAL A 120 9.99 -3.11 -20.23
C VAL A 120 10.38 -3.82 -21.54
N PRO A 121 10.55 -5.16 -21.54
CA PRO A 121 11.01 -5.89 -22.73
C PRO A 121 9.89 -6.26 -23.70
N ILE A 122 8.68 -6.52 -23.20
CA ILE A 122 7.54 -7.00 -24.00
C ILE A 122 6.23 -6.33 -23.57
N PRO A 123 5.25 -6.17 -24.46
CA PRO A 123 3.96 -5.59 -24.11
C PRO A 123 3.18 -6.50 -23.15
N GLY A 124 2.37 -5.91 -22.26
CA GLY A 124 1.54 -6.67 -21.34
C GLY A 124 0.97 -5.85 -20.18
N ARG A 125 0.28 -6.53 -19.25
CA ARG A 125 -0.17 -5.94 -17.99
C ARG A 125 0.90 -6.15 -16.93
N TYR A 126 1.46 -5.06 -16.43
CA TYR A 126 2.48 -5.10 -15.39
C TYR A 126 1.90 -4.57 -14.09
N TYR A 127 2.19 -5.25 -12.99
CA TYR A 127 2.06 -4.64 -11.68
C TYR A 127 3.33 -3.84 -11.40
N ILE A 128 3.21 -2.52 -11.27
CA ILE A 128 4.31 -1.61 -10.93
C ILE A 128 4.14 -1.19 -9.48
N TYR A 129 5.22 -1.21 -8.71
CA TYR A 129 5.20 -0.84 -7.29
C TYR A 129 6.45 -0.11 -6.85
N ALA A 130 6.32 0.64 -5.76
CA ALA A 130 7.44 1.22 -5.04
C ALA A 130 7.12 1.33 -3.55
N GLN A 131 8.12 1.05 -2.72
CA GLN A 131 8.16 1.44 -1.32
C GLN A 131 9.27 2.46 -1.11
N LEU A 132 8.99 3.51 -0.36
CA LEU A 132 9.97 4.54 -0.01
C LEU A 132 9.85 4.88 1.47
N TYR A 133 10.98 4.98 2.16
CA TYR A 133 11.01 5.47 3.53
C TYR A 133 11.25 6.97 3.54
N TYR A 134 10.22 7.74 3.88
CA TYR A 134 10.28 9.21 3.88
C TYR A 134 10.92 9.75 5.16
N HIS A 135 11.54 10.92 5.03
CA HIS A 135 11.99 11.81 6.11
C HIS A 135 11.51 13.26 5.87
N SER A 136 10.60 13.47 4.92
CA SER A 136 9.98 14.77 4.64
C SER A 136 8.58 14.60 4.06
N ASN A 137 7.81 15.69 4.00
CA ASN A 137 6.47 15.71 3.39
C ASN A 137 6.52 15.87 1.85
N GLY A 138 7.65 15.62 1.21
CA GLY A 138 7.76 15.63 -0.25
C GLY A 138 7.01 14.46 -0.91
N ARG A 139 7.09 14.37 -2.23
CA ARG A 139 6.32 13.39 -3.02
C ARG A 139 7.22 12.73 -4.06
N VAL A 140 6.88 11.51 -4.45
CA VAL A 140 7.52 10.84 -5.57
C VAL A 140 6.44 10.37 -6.54
N TYR A 141 6.57 10.75 -7.80
CA TYR A 141 5.80 10.18 -8.88
C TYR A 141 6.46 8.89 -9.36
N VAL A 142 5.64 7.88 -9.59
CA VAL A 142 6.02 6.74 -10.42
C VAL A 142 5.53 7.08 -11.83
N ASP A 143 6.47 7.26 -12.74
CA ASP A 143 6.20 7.64 -14.12
C ASP A 143 6.36 6.45 -15.07
N VAL A 144 5.57 6.45 -16.15
CA VAL A 144 5.85 5.69 -17.38
C VAL A 144 6.05 6.67 -18.51
N ASN A 145 7.22 6.62 -19.17
CA ASN A 145 7.59 7.54 -20.24
C ASN A 145 7.36 9.01 -19.85
N ASN A 146 7.81 9.40 -18.65
CA ASN A 146 7.65 10.74 -18.07
C ASN A 146 6.22 11.18 -17.73
N ASN A 147 5.23 10.28 -17.80
CA ASN A 147 3.85 10.55 -17.38
C ASN A 147 3.58 9.89 -16.02
N PRO A 148 3.14 10.64 -14.99
CA PRO A 148 2.78 10.08 -13.70
C PRO A 148 1.62 9.09 -13.83
N ILE A 149 1.82 7.87 -13.37
CA ILE A 149 0.79 6.83 -13.33
C ILE A 149 0.30 6.56 -11.90
N THR A 150 1.13 6.85 -10.91
CA THR A 150 0.77 6.86 -9.49
C THR A 150 1.76 7.74 -8.71
N MET A 151 1.49 7.96 -7.42
CA MET A 151 2.29 8.82 -6.55
C MET A 151 2.36 8.25 -5.14
N ILE A 152 3.51 8.44 -4.50
CA ILE A 152 3.73 8.11 -3.08
C ILE A 152 4.00 9.42 -2.34
N GLN A 153 3.31 9.61 -1.21
CA GLN A 153 3.46 10.80 -0.38
C GLN A 153 3.03 10.54 1.07
N PRO A 154 3.71 11.11 2.07
CA PRO A 154 3.21 11.14 3.44
C PRO A 154 1.96 12.00 3.57
N LYS A 155 1.22 11.78 4.65
CA LYS A 155 0.11 12.64 5.02
C LYS A 155 0.66 14.02 5.39
N THR A 156 0.16 15.07 4.74
CA THR A 156 0.63 16.45 4.94
C THR A 156 0.20 17.07 6.27
N SER A 157 -0.69 16.44 7.04
CA SER A 157 -1.20 16.95 8.31
C SER A 157 -1.26 15.88 9.41
N GLY A 158 -0.76 16.23 10.59
CA GLY A 158 -0.95 15.46 11.83
C GLY A 158 -0.18 14.14 11.95
N GLY A 159 0.78 13.88 11.05
CA GLY A 159 1.73 12.77 11.15
C GLY A 159 3.13 13.27 10.80
N GLY A 160 4.14 12.79 11.53
CA GLY A 160 5.54 13.06 11.16
C GLY A 160 5.83 12.51 9.77
N PRO A 161 6.76 13.11 9.01
CA PRO A 161 7.07 12.67 7.65
C PRO A 161 7.82 11.34 7.58
N ASP A 162 8.14 10.75 8.73
CA ASP A 162 9.00 9.58 8.86
C ASP A 162 8.20 8.28 8.69
N GLY A 163 8.59 7.46 7.72
CA GLY A 163 8.06 6.11 7.61
C GLY A 163 8.06 5.54 6.21
N ALA A 164 7.90 4.22 6.13
CA ALA A 164 7.73 3.48 4.90
C ALA A 164 6.33 3.69 4.32
N LEU A 165 6.27 4.11 3.06
CA LEU A 165 5.04 4.28 2.30
C LEU A 165 5.13 3.50 1.00
N TYR A 166 3.99 3.01 0.55
CA TYR A 166 3.89 2.11 -0.58
C TYR A 166 2.80 2.60 -1.56
N ALA A 167 3.07 2.47 -2.85
CA ALA A 167 2.04 2.51 -3.88
C ALA A 167 2.34 1.48 -4.97
N GLY A 168 1.27 0.98 -5.58
CA GLY A 168 1.39 0.11 -6.75
C GLY A 168 0.04 -0.03 -7.47
N GLY A 169 0.11 -0.53 -8.70
CA GLY A 169 -1.06 -0.70 -9.56
C GLY A 169 -0.75 -1.51 -10.80
N VAL A 170 -1.81 -1.91 -11.52
CA VAL A 170 -1.70 -2.65 -12.78
C VAL A 170 -1.83 -1.68 -13.95
N PHE A 171 -0.87 -1.72 -14.86
CA PHE A 171 -0.80 -0.84 -16.03
C PHE A 171 -0.50 -1.63 -17.29
N ILE A 172 -1.05 -1.19 -18.42
CA ILE A 172 -0.75 -1.76 -19.74
C ILE A 172 0.49 -1.05 -20.28
N LEU A 173 1.57 -1.81 -20.51
CA LEU A 173 2.84 -1.30 -21.02
C LEU A 173 3.14 -1.90 -22.39
N LYS A 174 3.93 -1.18 -23.17
CA LYS A 174 4.52 -1.62 -24.43
C LYS A 174 5.98 -2.00 -24.23
N ALA A 175 6.52 -2.79 -25.16
CA ALA A 175 7.96 -2.98 -25.23
C ALA A 175 8.66 -1.62 -25.40
N GLY A 176 9.71 -1.39 -24.62
CA GLY A 176 10.47 -0.13 -24.61
C GLY A 176 9.92 0.94 -23.66
N ASP A 177 8.73 0.74 -23.06
CA ASP A 177 8.25 1.67 -22.03
C ASP A 177 9.23 1.73 -20.85
N VAL A 178 9.41 2.94 -20.32
CA VAL A 178 10.38 3.23 -19.25
C VAL A 178 9.66 3.66 -17.99
N ILE A 179 9.89 2.92 -16.90
CA ILE A 179 9.43 3.23 -15.56
C ILE A 179 10.53 4.02 -14.83
N THR A 180 10.17 5.15 -14.22
CA THR A 180 11.07 5.96 -13.38
C THR A 180 10.38 6.44 -12.12
N LEU A 181 11.16 6.65 -11.05
CA LEU A 181 10.71 7.39 -9.86
C LEU A 181 11.25 8.82 -9.93
N ARG A 182 10.36 9.82 -9.89
CA ARG A 182 10.72 11.24 -9.99
C ARG A 182 10.30 12.00 -8.75
N ALA A 183 11.25 12.69 -8.11
CA ALA A 183 10.99 13.51 -6.94
C ALA A 183 10.16 14.75 -7.28
N ASN A 184 9.30 15.16 -6.34
CA ASN A 184 8.51 16.38 -6.45
C ASN A 184 8.48 17.10 -5.09
N ASN A 185 8.97 18.34 -5.08
CA ASN A 185 9.22 19.12 -3.86
C ASN A 185 8.01 19.91 -3.38
N TYR A 186 6.81 19.32 -3.47
CA TYR A 186 5.59 19.90 -2.94
C TYR A 186 4.98 18.96 -1.89
N PRO A 187 4.53 19.46 -0.73
CA PRO A 187 4.70 20.82 -0.20
C PRO A 187 6.13 21.14 0.30
N SER A 188 7.06 20.18 0.33
CA SER A 188 8.43 20.40 0.81
C SER A 188 9.45 19.58 0.01
N ALA A 189 10.74 19.84 0.22
CA ALA A 189 11.82 19.03 -0.35
C ALA A 189 11.60 17.53 -0.10
N THR A 190 11.87 16.69 -1.10
CA THR A 190 11.74 15.23 -0.99
C THR A 190 13.00 14.63 -0.38
N ARG A 191 12.87 14.06 0.83
CA ARG A 191 13.96 13.42 1.57
C ARG A 191 13.59 11.97 1.86
N ILE A 192 14.42 11.04 1.41
CA ILE A 192 14.15 9.59 1.44
C ILE A 192 15.35 8.88 2.05
N TYR A 193 15.09 7.86 2.87
CA TYR A 193 16.11 6.95 3.37
C TYR A 193 16.43 5.86 2.33
N MET A 194 17.57 6.00 1.68
CA MET A 194 18.10 5.11 0.66
C MET A 194 18.95 4.02 1.31
N TYR A 195 18.33 2.87 1.54
CA TYR A 195 18.94 1.64 2.00
C TYR A 195 18.09 0.47 1.52
N SER A 196 18.71 -0.70 1.35
CA SER A 196 18.00 -1.97 1.12
C SER A 196 16.85 -2.13 2.12
N PHE A 197 15.81 -2.86 1.70
CA PHE A 197 14.55 -3.14 2.42
C PHE A 197 13.73 -1.93 2.95
N HIS A 198 14.28 -0.71 2.99
CA HIS A 198 13.54 0.51 3.30
C HIS A 198 12.90 1.10 2.05
N SER A 199 13.71 1.23 1.01
CA SER A 199 13.32 1.86 -0.26
C SER A 199 13.69 0.96 -1.44
N TYR A 200 12.70 0.65 -2.25
CA TYR A 200 12.83 -0.21 -3.43
C TYR A 200 11.68 0.03 -4.40
N PHE A 201 11.87 -0.33 -5.66
CA PHE A 201 10.79 -0.34 -6.64
C PHE A 201 10.94 -1.51 -7.60
N GLY A 202 9.86 -1.81 -8.31
CA GLY A 202 9.88 -2.92 -9.24
C GLY A 202 8.64 -2.98 -10.12
N ALA A 203 8.68 -3.93 -11.04
CA ALA A 203 7.56 -4.27 -11.88
C ALA A 203 7.64 -5.74 -12.28
N TYR A 204 6.49 -6.39 -12.46
CA TYR A 204 6.43 -7.74 -13.03
C TYR A 204 5.21 -7.89 -13.93
N LEU A 205 5.38 -8.70 -14.98
CA LEU A 205 4.29 -9.09 -15.87
C LEU A 205 3.30 -10.00 -15.12
N ILE A 206 2.01 -9.76 -15.29
CA ILE A 206 0.93 -10.57 -14.69
C ILE A 206 0.57 -11.72 -15.62
#